data_AF-A0A2I0TM25-F1
#
_entry.id   AF-A0A2I0TM25-F1
#
_cell.length_a   1.000
_cell.length_b   1.000
_cell.length_c   1.000
_cell.angle_alpha   90.00
_cell.angle_beta   90.00
_cell.angle_gamma   90.00
#
_symmetry.space_group_name_H-M   'P 1'
#
loop_
_entity.id
_entity.type
_entity.pdbx_description
1 polymer ?
#
loop_
_entity_poly.entity_id
_entity_poly.type
_entity_poly.pdbx_seq_one_letter_code
_entity_poly.pdbx_strand_id
1 'polypeptide(L)'
;MSFNSRMRKFGAPAKAGSRRAGRRWGAASACGTSRPPEPPPVSCRCRGFSSVVALGASIICNKIPGLAPRQRAICQSRPDAIIVIGEGSQMGINECQFQFRNGRWNCSALGERTVFGKELKVGSREAAFTYAIIAAGVAHAITAACTQGNLSDCGCDKEKQGQYHKEEGWKWGGCSADIRYGIGFAKVFVDAREIKQNARTLMNLHNNEAGRKILEENMKLECKCHGVSGSCTTKTCWTTLPKFRELGYILKDKYNEAVQVEPVRASRNKRPTFLKIKKPLSYRKPMDTDLVYIEKSPNYCEEDPVTGSVGTQGRMCNKTAQQSNGCDLMCCGRGYNTHQYSRVWQCNCKFHWCCYVKCNTCSERTEVYTWVRSQPGLNVPKLVKIKPSTGILSHSRTSDDEACLDSKTFSLNSWLSPIVVTVASDLIH
;
A
#
# COMPACT_ATOMS: atom_id res chain seq x y z
N MET A 1 10.14 60.77 58.29
CA MET A 1 8.73 61.18 58.12
C MET A 1 7.87 59.92 58.01
N SER A 2 6.68 59.94 58.63
CA SER A 2 5.45 59.12 58.44
C SER A 2 5.51 57.73 57.74
N PHE A 3 5.14 56.62 58.41
CA PHE A 3 3.75 56.08 58.65
C PHE A 3 3.09 55.49 57.38
N ASN A 4 2.40 54.33 57.35
CA ASN A 4 1.99 53.30 58.36
C ASN A 4 1.97 51.90 57.64
N SER A 5 1.46 50.72 58.05
CA SER A 5 0.71 50.13 59.18
C SER A 5 0.99 48.59 59.17
N ARG A 6 1.15 47.82 60.27
CA ARG A 6 0.15 47.10 61.13
C ARG A 6 -1.03 46.43 60.39
N MET A 7 -1.53 45.22 60.74
CA MET A 7 -1.15 44.16 61.71
C MET A 7 -1.83 42.80 61.32
N ARG A 8 -1.33 41.58 61.63
CA ARG A 8 -1.61 40.70 62.82
C ARG A 8 -3.11 40.55 63.22
N LYS A 9 -3.65 39.43 63.75
CA LYS A 9 -3.28 37.98 63.93
C LYS A 9 -4.52 37.25 64.56
N PHE A 10 -4.38 35.94 64.84
CA PHE A 10 -5.20 35.11 65.78
C PHE A 10 -6.59 34.65 65.28
N GLY A 11 -7.20 33.58 65.82
CA GLY A 11 -6.75 32.60 66.82
C GLY A 11 -7.82 31.53 67.14
N ALA A 12 -7.43 30.37 67.68
CA ALA A 12 -8.33 29.26 68.02
C ALA A 12 -9.01 29.43 69.41
N PRO A 13 -10.04 28.61 69.73
CA PRO A 13 -9.77 27.53 70.70
C PRO A 13 -10.52 26.20 70.40
N ALA A 14 -10.38 25.19 71.28
CA ALA A 14 -10.97 23.86 71.14
C ALA A 14 -11.65 23.35 72.44
N LYS A 15 -12.61 22.42 72.31
CA LYS A 15 -13.13 21.44 73.29
C LYS A 15 -14.08 20.48 72.53
N ALA A 16 -13.92 19.16 72.55
CA ALA A 16 -14.06 18.16 73.64
C ALA A 16 -15.47 17.54 73.70
N GLY A 17 -15.55 16.20 73.67
CA GLY A 17 -16.81 15.44 73.73
C GLY A 17 -16.57 13.94 73.47
N SER A 18 -17.37 13.05 74.06
CA SER A 18 -17.15 11.59 74.00
C SER A 18 -18.44 10.79 74.19
N ARG A 19 -18.63 9.71 73.39
CA ARG A 19 -19.03 8.34 73.80
C ARG A 19 -19.72 7.54 72.67
N ARG A 20 -19.35 6.25 72.62
CA ARG A 20 -20.11 5.05 72.20
C ARG A 20 -21.43 5.23 71.44
N ALA A 21 -21.51 4.61 70.25
CA ALA A 21 -22.48 3.54 69.98
C ALA A 21 -22.04 2.71 68.75
N GLY A 22 -22.16 1.38 68.83
CA GLY A 22 -22.08 0.51 67.65
C GLY A 22 -23.49 0.07 67.22
N ARG A 23 -23.73 -0.09 65.92
CA ARG A 23 -24.89 -0.84 65.41
C ARG A 23 -24.59 -1.41 64.01
N ARG A 24 -25.11 -2.61 63.72
CA ARG A 24 -24.72 -3.49 62.60
C ARG A 24 -25.91 -3.78 61.69
N TRP A 25 -26.18 -2.87 60.76
CA TRP A 25 -27.15 -3.00 59.65
C TRP A 25 -26.59 -2.19 58.47
N GLY A 26 -26.76 -2.54 57.20
CA GLY A 26 -27.36 -3.72 56.57
C GLY A 26 -26.99 -3.72 55.08
N ALA A 27 -27.09 -4.85 54.37
CA ALA A 27 -26.73 -4.91 52.95
C ALA A 27 -27.84 -4.36 52.05
N ALA A 28 -27.51 -3.43 51.16
CA ALA A 28 -28.40 -2.90 50.12
C ALA A 28 -27.64 -2.65 48.81
N SER A 29 -28.32 -2.82 47.68
CA SER A 29 -27.69 -3.08 46.38
C SER A 29 -27.27 -1.84 45.58
N ALA A 30 -26.19 -2.01 44.82
CA ALA A 30 -25.95 -1.50 43.45
C ALA A 30 -26.14 0.01 43.12
N CYS A 31 -25.05 0.61 42.64
CA CYS A 31 -25.09 1.45 41.44
C CYS A 31 -23.88 1.10 40.55
N GLY A 32 -24.03 1.20 39.22
CA GLY A 32 -23.15 0.51 38.26
C GLY A 32 -21.90 1.27 37.82
N THR A 33 -20.84 0.53 37.47
CA THR A 33 -19.67 1.05 36.76
C THR A 33 -19.81 0.84 35.24
N SER A 34 -19.70 1.91 34.46
CA SER A 34 -19.75 1.85 33.00
C SER A 34 -18.48 1.21 32.42
N ARG A 35 -18.66 0.12 31.66
CA ARG A 35 -17.60 -0.44 30.81
C ARG A 35 -17.54 0.33 29.47
N PRO A 36 -16.36 0.43 28.83
CA PRO A 36 -16.29 0.86 27.44
C PRO A 36 -17.03 -0.15 26.54
N PRO A 37 -17.56 0.27 25.37
CA PRO A 37 -18.31 -0.62 24.49
C PRO A 37 -17.42 -1.73 23.92
N GLU A 38 -17.89 -2.97 24.03
CA GLU A 38 -17.27 -4.13 23.38
C GLU A 38 -17.54 -4.07 21.87
N PRO A 39 -16.58 -4.45 21.00
CA PRO A 39 -16.82 -4.52 19.57
C PRO A 39 -17.89 -5.60 19.27
N PRO A 40 -18.76 -5.39 18.27
CA PRO A 40 -19.85 -6.32 17.98
C PRO A 40 -19.31 -7.72 17.65
N PRO A 41 -19.96 -8.80 18.11
CA PRO A 41 -19.54 -10.15 17.79
C PRO A 41 -19.62 -10.38 16.29
N VAL A 42 -18.53 -10.87 15.69
CA VAL A 42 -18.46 -11.18 14.26
C VAL A 42 -19.29 -12.44 13.98
N SER A 43 -20.61 -12.25 13.89
CA SER A 43 -21.54 -13.26 13.46
C SER A 43 -21.25 -13.59 12.00
N CYS A 44 -20.59 -14.74 11.77
CA CYS A 44 -20.51 -15.35 10.46
C CYS A 44 -21.90 -15.84 10.04
N ARG A 45 -22.78 -14.92 9.66
CA ARG A 45 -23.97 -15.23 8.87
C ARG A 45 -23.49 -15.73 7.52
N CYS A 46 -23.37 -17.05 7.40
CA CYS A 46 -23.27 -17.73 6.12
C CYS A 46 -24.55 -17.44 5.31
N ARG A 47 -24.56 -16.35 4.54
CA ARG A 47 -25.46 -16.21 3.40
C ARG A 47 -25.15 -17.40 2.50
N GLY A 48 -26.10 -18.31 2.35
CA GLY A 48 -25.90 -19.53 1.57
C GLY A 48 -25.67 -19.18 0.10
N PHE A 49 -24.43 -19.31 -0.36
CA PHE A 49 -24.15 -19.37 -1.79
C PHE A 49 -24.80 -20.65 -2.36
N SER A 50 -25.23 -20.60 -3.62
CA SER A 50 -25.59 -21.82 -4.35
C SER A 50 -24.41 -22.80 -4.30
N SER A 51 -24.69 -24.10 -4.14
CA SER A 51 -23.66 -25.14 -3.97
C SER A 51 -22.63 -25.14 -5.10
N VAL A 52 -23.05 -24.84 -6.33
CA VAL A 52 -22.19 -24.69 -7.51
C VAL A 52 -21.18 -23.52 -7.35
N VAL A 53 -21.63 -22.39 -6.81
CA VAL A 53 -20.78 -21.21 -6.55
C VAL A 53 -19.81 -21.49 -5.40
N ALA A 54 -20.27 -22.15 -4.33
CA ALA A 54 -19.43 -22.55 -3.21
C ALA A 54 -18.32 -23.53 -3.64
N LEU A 55 -18.64 -24.51 -4.50
CA LEU A 55 -17.67 -25.42 -5.10
C LEU A 55 -16.62 -24.64 -5.93
N GLY A 56 -17.06 -23.77 -6.84
CA GLY A 56 -16.15 -22.94 -7.65
C GLY A 56 -15.22 -22.06 -6.80
N ALA A 57 -15.77 -21.37 -5.80
CA ALA A 57 -15.02 -20.54 -4.85
C ALA A 57 -13.95 -21.37 -4.10
N SER A 58 -14.31 -22.57 -3.63
CA SER A 58 -13.37 -23.45 -2.92
C SER A 58 -12.18 -23.85 -3.80
N ILE A 59 -12.42 -24.18 -5.08
CA ILE A 59 -11.38 -24.59 -6.04
C ILE A 59 -10.43 -23.42 -6.34
N ILE A 60 -10.95 -22.20 -6.53
CA ILE A 60 -10.15 -21.00 -6.77
C ILE A 60 -9.29 -20.67 -5.54
N CYS A 61 -9.91 -20.50 -4.36
CA CYS A 61 -9.22 -20.10 -3.13
C CYS A 61 -8.20 -21.15 -2.63
N ASN A 62 -8.38 -22.42 -2.97
CA ASN A 62 -7.40 -23.47 -2.69
C ASN A 62 -6.17 -23.36 -3.61
N LYS A 63 -6.36 -23.02 -4.89
CA LYS A 63 -5.29 -22.89 -5.89
C LYS A 63 -4.45 -21.62 -5.77
N ILE A 64 -4.95 -20.54 -5.16
CA ILE A 64 -4.16 -19.30 -5.00
C ILE A 64 -2.95 -19.54 -4.05
N PRO A 65 -1.70 -19.43 -4.56
CA PRO A 65 -0.51 -19.60 -3.75
C PRO A 65 -0.29 -18.42 -2.79
N GLY A 66 0.29 -18.68 -1.62
CA GLY A 66 0.62 -17.66 -0.62
C GLY A 66 -0.52 -17.24 0.32
N LEU A 67 -1.76 -17.70 0.13
CA LEU A 67 -2.84 -17.46 1.10
C LEU A 67 -2.66 -18.29 2.38
N ALA A 68 -2.64 -17.61 3.53
CA ALA A 68 -2.70 -18.24 4.85
C ALA A 68 -4.06 -18.94 5.09
N PRO A 69 -4.17 -19.95 5.99
CA PRO A 69 -5.41 -20.70 6.20
C PRO A 69 -6.64 -19.84 6.53
N ARG A 70 -6.48 -18.79 7.35
CA ARG A 70 -7.56 -17.83 7.65
C ARG A 70 -7.94 -16.96 6.45
N GLN A 71 -6.97 -16.52 5.66
CA GLN A 71 -7.22 -15.76 4.41
C GLN A 71 -7.95 -16.62 3.36
N ARG A 72 -7.66 -17.93 3.32
CA ARG A 72 -8.37 -18.90 2.46
C ARG A 72 -9.83 -19.09 2.88
N ALA A 73 -10.13 -19.14 4.18
CA ALA A 73 -11.51 -19.18 4.67
C ALA A 73 -12.29 -17.89 4.32
N ILE A 74 -11.66 -16.72 4.41
CA ILE A 74 -12.27 -15.43 3.99
C ILE A 74 -12.48 -15.40 2.47
N CYS A 75 -11.54 -15.90 1.68
CA CYS A 75 -11.70 -16.06 0.23
C CYS A 75 -12.88 -16.98 -0.12
N GLN A 76 -13.07 -18.08 0.62
CA GLN A 76 -14.17 -19.02 0.40
C GLN A 76 -15.55 -18.42 0.75
N SER A 77 -15.64 -17.49 1.70
CA SER A 77 -16.89 -16.78 2.01
C SER A 77 -17.11 -15.51 1.17
N ARG A 78 -16.06 -14.92 0.59
CA ARG A 78 -16.10 -13.73 -0.28
C ARG A 78 -15.15 -13.87 -1.49
N PRO A 79 -15.49 -14.74 -2.45
CA PRO A 79 -14.67 -14.99 -3.64
C PRO A 79 -14.72 -13.83 -4.65
N ASP A 80 -15.73 -12.98 -4.58
CA ASP A 80 -15.83 -11.71 -5.31
C ASP A 80 -14.69 -10.75 -4.92
N ALA A 81 -14.39 -10.66 -3.61
CA ALA A 81 -13.43 -9.71 -3.09
C ALA A 81 -11.96 -10.08 -3.41
N ILE A 82 -11.64 -11.36 -3.68
CA ILE A 82 -10.23 -11.78 -3.79
C ILE A 82 -9.48 -11.16 -4.97
N ILE A 83 -10.20 -10.83 -6.07
CA ILE A 83 -9.63 -10.16 -7.24
C ILE A 83 -9.23 -8.73 -6.86
N VAL A 84 -10.17 -7.96 -6.31
CA VAL A 84 -9.97 -6.58 -5.83
C VAL A 84 -8.86 -6.50 -4.76
N ILE A 85 -8.79 -7.50 -3.88
CA ILE A 85 -7.72 -7.61 -2.87
C ILE A 85 -6.35 -7.88 -3.53
N GLY A 86 -6.30 -8.68 -4.59
CA GLY A 86 -5.10 -8.90 -5.40
C GLY A 86 -4.65 -7.62 -6.11
N GLU A 87 -5.58 -6.90 -6.73
CA GLU A 87 -5.34 -5.60 -7.39
C GLU A 87 -4.83 -4.55 -6.39
N GLY A 88 -5.46 -4.40 -5.22
CA GLY A 88 -5.00 -3.51 -4.16
C GLY A 88 -3.64 -3.88 -3.59
N SER A 89 -3.34 -5.18 -3.47
CA SER A 89 -2.00 -5.66 -3.08
C SER A 89 -0.95 -5.30 -4.13
N GLN A 90 -1.27 -5.49 -5.42
CA GLN A 90 -0.37 -5.14 -6.51
C GLN A 90 -0.20 -3.62 -6.66
N MET A 91 -1.25 -2.83 -6.41
CA MET A 91 -1.18 -1.36 -6.34
C MET A 91 -0.19 -0.91 -5.26
N GLY A 92 -0.25 -1.52 -4.06
CA GLY A 92 0.71 -1.31 -2.98
C GLY A 92 2.16 -1.66 -3.36
N ILE A 93 2.37 -2.80 -4.03
CA ILE A 93 3.69 -3.24 -4.52
C ILE A 93 4.23 -2.29 -5.60
N ASN A 94 3.40 -1.91 -6.57
CA ASN A 94 3.78 -0.99 -7.65
C ASN A 94 4.19 0.39 -7.10
N GLU A 95 3.45 0.91 -6.12
CA GLU A 95 3.79 2.19 -5.48
C GLU A 95 5.04 2.06 -4.60
N CYS A 96 5.24 0.92 -3.93
CA CYS A 96 6.48 0.63 -3.21
C CYS A 96 7.70 0.63 -4.14
N GLN A 97 7.62 -0.05 -5.28
CA GLN A 97 8.66 -0.04 -6.31
C GLN A 97 8.86 1.37 -6.89
N PHE A 98 7.80 2.16 -7.09
CA PHE A 98 7.93 3.56 -7.50
C PHE A 98 8.67 4.41 -6.46
N GLN A 99 8.25 4.39 -5.19
CA GLN A 99 8.84 5.21 -4.12
C GLN A 99 10.30 4.84 -3.83
N PHE A 100 10.67 3.56 -4.00
CA PHE A 100 12.01 3.04 -3.74
C PHE A 100 12.88 2.81 -4.99
N ARG A 101 12.41 3.14 -6.20
CA ARG A 101 13.13 2.95 -7.49
C ARG A 101 14.61 3.40 -7.47
N ASN A 102 14.88 4.50 -6.77
CA ASN A 102 16.18 5.14 -6.64
C ASN A 102 17.00 4.67 -5.43
N GLY A 103 16.48 3.82 -4.55
CA GLY A 103 17.18 3.33 -3.35
C GLY A 103 17.93 2.02 -3.58
N ARG A 104 18.91 1.71 -2.72
CA ARG A 104 19.63 0.41 -2.70
C ARG A 104 18.68 -0.78 -2.55
N TRP A 105 17.72 -0.66 -1.65
CA TRP A 105 16.50 -1.47 -1.68
C TRP A 105 15.45 -0.75 -2.52
N ASN A 106 14.86 -1.46 -3.49
CA ASN A 106 13.95 -0.95 -4.52
C ASN A 106 12.58 -1.65 -4.53
N CYS A 107 12.27 -2.42 -3.49
CA CYS A 107 11.04 -3.21 -3.37
C CYS A 107 10.85 -4.33 -4.44
N SER A 108 11.84 -4.60 -5.32
CA SER A 108 11.69 -5.59 -6.42
C SER A 108 11.53 -7.02 -5.94
N ALA A 109 12.05 -7.35 -4.75
CA ALA A 109 11.86 -8.65 -4.13
C ALA A 109 10.37 -8.98 -3.89
N LEU A 110 9.47 -7.99 -3.80
CA LEU A 110 8.03 -8.23 -3.63
C LEU A 110 7.37 -8.47 -4.99
N GLY A 111 6.55 -9.53 -5.08
CA GLY A 111 5.78 -9.89 -6.28
C GLY A 111 6.33 -11.08 -7.09
N GLU A 112 7.63 -11.37 -7.02
CA GLU A 112 8.34 -12.39 -7.85
C GLU A 112 7.76 -13.82 -7.88
N ARG A 113 6.84 -14.16 -6.97
CA ARG A 113 6.16 -15.46 -6.92
C ARG A 113 4.67 -15.34 -6.63
N THR A 114 4.29 -14.46 -5.71
CA THR A 114 2.89 -14.23 -5.30
C THR A 114 2.77 -12.81 -4.72
N VAL A 115 1.61 -12.17 -4.87
CA VAL A 115 1.30 -10.92 -4.14
C VAL A 115 1.02 -11.14 -2.65
N PHE A 116 0.66 -12.36 -2.25
CA PHE A 116 0.23 -12.66 -0.88
C PHE A 116 1.32 -13.26 0.02
N GLY A 117 2.34 -13.94 -0.52
CA GLY A 117 3.12 -14.94 0.23
C GLY A 117 4.59 -14.62 0.55
N LYS A 118 5.14 -13.44 0.20
CA LYS A 118 6.54 -13.10 0.50
C LYS A 118 6.65 -12.05 1.61
N GLU A 119 6.91 -12.51 2.83
CA GLU A 119 7.29 -11.64 3.96
C GLU A 119 8.79 -11.26 3.86
N LEU A 120 9.12 -9.99 4.13
CA LEU A 120 10.50 -9.53 4.31
C LEU A 120 11.06 -10.05 5.63
N LYS A 121 12.17 -10.80 5.61
CA LYS A 121 12.66 -11.55 6.79
C LYS A 121 12.99 -10.67 8.01
N VAL A 122 13.45 -9.42 7.79
CA VAL A 122 13.94 -8.52 8.84
C VAL A 122 12.85 -7.54 9.30
N GLY A 123 12.83 -7.23 10.60
CA GLY A 123 12.03 -6.22 11.28
C GLY A 123 12.36 -4.75 10.97
N SER A 124 12.71 -4.43 9.73
CA SER A 124 13.27 -3.14 9.31
C SER A 124 12.23 -2.09 8.87
N ARG A 125 12.69 -0.86 8.60
CA ARG A 125 11.85 0.26 8.11
C ARG A 125 11.21 -0.04 6.76
N GLU A 126 11.92 -0.75 5.90
CA GLU A 126 11.48 -1.16 4.57
C GLU A 126 10.31 -2.16 4.68
N ALA A 127 10.35 -3.04 5.69
CA ALA A 127 9.21 -3.87 6.05
C ALA A 127 8.05 -3.03 6.62
N ALA A 128 8.31 -2.08 7.51
CA ALA A 128 7.29 -1.20 8.07
C ALA A 128 6.49 -0.45 6.98
N PHE A 129 7.18 0.16 6.01
CA PHE A 129 6.54 0.77 4.83
C PHE A 129 5.78 -0.25 3.98
N THR A 130 6.36 -1.43 3.74
CA THR A 130 5.73 -2.51 2.95
C THR A 130 4.37 -2.93 3.51
N TYR A 131 4.28 -3.17 4.81
CA TYR A 131 3.02 -3.54 5.47
C TYR A 131 1.97 -2.41 5.36
N ALA A 132 2.39 -1.17 5.60
CA ALA A 132 1.49 -0.01 5.52
C ALA A 132 0.96 0.24 4.10
N ILE A 133 1.82 0.26 3.07
CA ILE A 133 1.40 0.55 1.69
C ILE A 133 0.52 -0.56 1.10
N ILE A 134 0.74 -1.84 1.48
CA ILE A 134 -0.10 -2.96 1.06
C ILE A 134 -1.45 -2.93 1.80
N ALA A 135 -1.48 -2.68 3.10
CA ALA A 135 -2.73 -2.56 3.85
C ALA A 135 -3.58 -1.36 3.38
N ALA A 136 -2.93 -0.23 3.07
CA ALA A 136 -3.58 0.93 2.43
C ALA A 136 -4.09 0.59 1.02
N GLY A 137 -3.30 -0.11 0.19
CA GLY A 137 -3.69 -0.50 -1.17
C GLY A 137 -4.90 -1.42 -1.22
N VAL A 138 -4.97 -2.41 -0.32
CA VAL A 138 -6.14 -3.29 -0.18
C VAL A 138 -7.38 -2.52 0.30
N ALA A 139 -7.24 -1.63 1.30
CA ALA A 139 -8.38 -0.82 1.77
C ALA A 139 -8.87 0.18 0.70
N HIS A 140 -7.96 0.79 -0.05
CA HIS A 140 -8.26 1.71 -1.16
C HIS A 140 -9.01 0.99 -2.29
N ALA A 141 -8.48 -0.15 -2.76
CA ALA A 141 -9.11 -0.93 -3.83
C ALA A 141 -10.51 -1.46 -3.45
N ILE A 142 -10.69 -1.99 -2.23
CA ILE A 142 -12.01 -2.44 -1.76
C ILE A 142 -12.99 -1.25 -1.72
N THR A 143 -12.57 -0.12 -1.17
CA THR A 143 -13.42 1.09 -1.12
C THR A 143 -13.82 1.57 -2.52
N ALA A 144 -12.88 1.55 -3.48
CA ALA A 144 -13.13 1.93 -4.87
C ALA A 144 -14.08 0.96 -5.58
N ALA A 145 -13.92 -0.35 -5.37
CA ALA A 145 -14.81 -1.36 -5.93
C ALA A 145 -16.24 -1.25 -5.34
N CYS A 146 -16.37 -0.90 -4.06
CA CYS A 146 -17.66 -0.62 -3.43
C CYS A 146 -18.35 0.62 -4.02
N THR A 147 -17.64 1.72 -4.27
CA THR A 147 -18.26 2.92 -4.89
C THR A 147 -18.58 2.73 -6.38
N GLN A 148 -17.86 1.86 -7.08
CA GLN A 148 -18.11 1.50 -8.47
C GLN A 148 -19.26 0.47 -8.64
N GLY A 149 -19.67 -0.20 -7.56
CA GLY A 149 -20.67 -1.27 -7.61
C GLY A 149 -20.12 -2.64 -8.04
N ASN A 150 -18.80 -2.81 -8.05
CA ASN A 150 -18.12 -4.06 -8.45
C ASN A 150 -18.16 -5.17 -7.36
N LEU A 151 -18.70 -4.88 -6.18
CA LEU A 151 -18.84 -5.82 -5.05
C LEU A 151 -20.28 -5.78 -4.52
N SER A 152 -20.91 -6.95 -4.32
CA SER A 152 -22.35 -7.07 -4.01
C SER A 152 -22.76 -6.60 -2.61
N ASP A 153 -21.84 -6.67 -1.65
CA ASP A 153 -22.13 -6.57 -0.21
C ASP A 153 -21.85 -5.15 0.35
N CYS A 154 -21.52 -4.19 -0.51
CA CYS A 154 -21.20 -2.81 -0.14
C CYS A 154 -21.69 -1.81 -1.19
N GLY A 155 -21.39 -0.52 -0.99
CA GLY A 155 -21.84 0.55 -1.86
C GLY A 155 -21.31 1.90 -1.38
N CYS A 156 -22.04 2.97 -1.73
CA CYS A 156 -21.79 4.32 -1.24
C CYS A 156 -22.09 4.48 0.26
N ASP A 157 -21.37 5.37 0.94
CA ASP A 157 -21.63 5.83 2.30
C ASP A 157 -23.00 6.50 2.41
N LYS A 158 -23.91 5.87 3.17
CA LYS A 158 -25.32 6.29 3.31
C LYS A 158 -25.54 7.37 4.37
N GLU A 159 -24.66 7.49 5.36
CA GLU A 159 -24.81 8.50 6.42
C GLU A 159 -24.69 9.92 5.88
N LYS A 160 -23.94 10.09 4.79
CA LYS A 160 -23.74 11.35 4.08
C LYS A 160 -24.75 11.60 2.96
N GLN A 161 -25.86 10.87 2.86
CA GLN A 161 -26.86 11.12 1.81
C GLN A 161 -27.91 12.15 2.26
N GLY A 162 -28.22 13.11 1.40
CA GLY A 162 -29.35 14.05 1.55
C GLY A 162 -29.16 15.21 2.55
N GLN A 163 -28.07 15.25 3.33
CA GLN A 163 -27.80 16.36 4.25
C GLN A 163 -27.38 17.65 3.50
N TYR A 164 -27.80 18.81 4.03
CA TYR A 164 -27.51 20.13 3.46
C TYR A 164 -26.64 20.96 4.41
N HIS A 165 -25.44 21.35 3.98
CA HIS A 165 -24.51 22.10 4.82
C HIS A 165 -24.82 23.60 4.74
N LYS A 166 -25.71 24.06 5.64
CA LYS A 166 -26.24 25.44 5.63
C LYS A 166 -25.17 26.53 5.63
N GLU A 167 -24.05 26.29 6.30
CA GLU A 167 -22.97 27.28 6.50
C GLU A 167 -22.05 27.42 5.27
N GLU A 168 -21.97 26.41 4.40
CA GLU A 168 -21.05 26.40 3.25
C GLU A 168 -21.75 26.43 1.87
N GLY A 169 -23.08 26.50 1.86
CA GLY A 169 -23.88 26.66 0.63
C GLY A 169 -23.85 25.45 -0.33
N TRP A 170 -23.65 24.23 0.19
CA TRP A 170 -23.64 23.02 -0.63
C TRP A 170 -24.40 21.84 -0.02
N LYS A 171 -24.75 20.90 -0.90
CA LYS A 171 -25.50 19.68 -0.56
C LYS A 171 -24.65 18.44 -0.80
N TRP A 172 -24.77 17.45 0.08
CA TRP A 172 -24.23 16.13 -0.22
C TRP A 172 -25.02 15.47 -1.36
N GLY A 173 -24.32 14.69 -2.19
CA GLY A 173 -24.94 13.89 -3.25
C GLY A 173 -23.90 13.13 -4.07
N GLY A 174 -24.37 12.29 -5.01
CA GLY A 174 -23.48 11.33 -5.68
C GLY A 174 -23.14 10.14 -4.78
N CYS A 175 -21.98 9.52 -5.02
CA CYS A 175 -21.53 8.33 -4.28
C CYS A 175 -20.33 8.68 -3.39
N SER A 176 -20.58 8.99 -2.11
CA SER A 176 -19.51 9.12 -1.12
C SER A 176 -18.88 7.75 -0.83
N ALA A 177 -17.55 7.72 -0.68
CA ALA A 177 -16.78 6.51 -0.43
C ALA A 177 -16.87 6.05 1.04
N ASP A 178 -17.40 4.84 1.27
CA ASP A 178 -17.40 4.21 2.59
C ASP A 178 -16.04 3.55 2.91
N ILE A 179 -15.10 4.41 3.33
CA ILE A 179 -13.78 3.99 3.77
C ILE A 179 -13.82 3.08 5.01
N ARG A 180 -14.87 3.13 5.84
CA ARG A 180 -14.97 2.29 7.04
C ARG A 180 -15.17 0.82 6.66
N TYR A 181 -16.01 0.56 5.66
CA TYR A 181 -16.16 -0.79 5.10
C TYR A 181 -14.83 -1.30 4.51
N GLY A 182 -14.16 -0.48 3.70
CA GLY A 182 -12.88 -0.86 3.08
C GLY A 182 -11.77 -1.14 4.08
N ILE A 183 -11.61 -0.29 5.10
CA ILE A 183 -10.67 -0.51 6.21
C ILE A 183 -11.06 -1.74 7.03
N GLY A 184 -12.34 -1.93 7.35
CA GLY A 184 -12.84 -3.09 8.09
C GLY A 184 -12.54 -4.42 7.38
N PHE A 185 -12.84 -4.50 6.08
CA PHE A 185 -12.55 -5.68 5.27
C PHE A 185 -11.04 -5.91 5.12
N ALA A 186 -10.28 -4.86 4.77
CA ALA A 186 -8.82 -4.94 4.65
C ALA A 186 -8.16 -5.38 5.96
N LYS A 187 -8.68 -4.95 7.11
CA LYS A 187 -8.24 -5.40 8.44
C LYS A 187 -8.51 -6.89 8.64
N VAL A 188 -9.72 -7.35 8.39
CA VAL A 188 -10.07 -8.78 8.49
C VAL A 188 -9.22 -9.65 7.56
N PHE A 189 -8.95 -9.23 6.33
CA PHE A 189 -8.17 -10.04 5.37
C PHE A 189 -6.66 -9.93 5.54
N VAL A 190 -6.08 -8.72 5.60
CA VAL A 190 -4.62 -8.53 5.61
C VAL A 190 -4.04 -9.05 6.92
N ASP A 191 -4.67 -8.75 8.05
CA ASP A 191 -4.16 -9.13 9.38
C ASP A 191 -4.38 -10.62 9.69
N ALA A 192 -5.21 -11.35 8.94
CA ALA A 192 -5.49 -12.77 9.14
C ALA A 192 -4.26 -13.71 8.98
N ARG A 193 -3.15 -13.21 8.41
CA ARG A 193 -1.85 -13.92 8.39
C ARG A 193 -1.08 -13.83 9.70
N GLU A 194 -1.34 -12.81 10.51
CA GLU A 194 -0.57 -12.44 11.71
C GLU A 194 -0.98 -13.27 12.94
N ILE A 195 -0.77 -14.59 12.84
CA ILE A 195 -1.24 -15.57 13.83
C ILE A 195 -0.30 -15.69 15.04
N LYS A 196 1.00 -15.36 14.89
CA LYS A 196 2.03 -15.60 15.91
C LYS A 196 2.02 -14.50 16.98
N GLN A 197 2.12 -14.87 18.25
CA GLN A 197 2.18 -13.91 19.37
C GLN A 197 3.63 -13.49 19.67
N ASN A 198 4.25 -12.74 18.75
CA ASN A 198 5.62 -12.25 18.86
C ASN A 198 5.75 -10.75 18.51
N ALA A 199 6.95 -10.18 18.71
CA ALA A 199 7.20 -8.76 18.50
C ALA A 199 7.08 -8.32 17.03
N ARG A 200 7.36 -9.24 16.09
CA ARG A 200 7.23 -9.02 14.65
C ARG A 200 5.76 -8.88 14.25
N THR A 201 4.89 -9.76 14.69
CA THR A 201 3.44 -9.63 14.43
C THR A 201 2.85 -8.35 15.03
N LEU A 202 3.26 -7.94 16.23
CA LEU A 202 2.84 -6.62 16.77
C LEU A 202 3.32 -5.46 15.87
N MET A 203 4.49 -5.56 15.26
CA MET A 203 5.04 -4.55 14.34
C MET A 203 4.29 -4.57 12.99
N ASN A 204 3.98 -5.75 12.45
CA ASN A 204 3.21 -5.92 11.23
C ASN A 204 1.80 -5.34 11.39
N LEU A 205 1.10 -5.71 12.47
CA LEU A 205 -0.25 -5.21 12.79
C LEU A 205 -0.28 -3.69 13.00
N HIS A 206 0.70 -3.12 13.69
CA HIS A 206 0.81 -1.67 13.86
C HIS A 206 0.95 -0.96 12.51
N ASN A 207 1.88 -1.41 11.66
CA ASN A 207 2.11 -0.77 10.36
C ASN A 207 0.94 -0.97 9.39
N ASN A 208 0.26 -2.13 9.42
CA ASN A 208 -0.98 -2.35 8.68
C ASN A 208 -2.06 -1.33 9.06
N GLU A 209 -2.22 -1.08 10.38
CA GLU A 209 -3.17 -0.08 10.87
C GLU A 209 -2.75 1.34 10.48
N ALA A 210 -1.47 1.70 10.61
CA ALA A 210 -0.94 2.99 10.20
C ALA A 210 -1.23 3.31 8.72
N GLY A 211 -1.04 2.33 7.83
CA GLY A 211 -1.40 2.46 6.41
C GLY A 211 -2.90 2.70 6.19
N ARG A 212 -3.76 1.96 6.89
CA ARG A 212 -5.22 2.14 6.83
C ARG A 212 -5.65 3.49 7.44
N LYS A 213 -5.01 3.94 8.50
CA LYS A 213 -5.31 5.21 9.19
C LYS A 213 -4.92 6.43 8.37
N ILE A 214 -3.72 6.40 7.76
CA ILE A 214 -3.26 7.47 6.85
C ILE A 214 -4.17 7.57 5.62
N LEU A 215 -4.71 6.45 5.12
CA LEU A 215 -5.75 6.47 4.07
C LEU A 215 -7.05 7.13 4.55
N GLU A 216 -7.53 6.82 5.76
CA GLU A 216 -8.74 7.42 6.36
C GLU A 216 -8.63 8.94 6.50
N GLU A 217 -7.49 9.42 7.01
CA GLU A 217 -7.23 10.84 7.27
C GLU A 217 -7.03 11.67 5.99
N ASN A 218 -6.75 11.03 4.85
CA ASN A 218 -6.51 11.68 3.56
C ASN A 218 -7.66 11.51 2.55
N MET A 219 -8.84 11.09 3.01
CA MET A 219 -10.07 11.13 2.22
C MET A 219 -10.40 12.58 1.80
N LYS A 220 -10.78 12.79 0.54
CA LYS A 220 -10.99 14.13 -0.04
C LYS A 220 -12.47 14.44 -0.21
N LEU A 221 -12.85 15.72 -0.07
CA LEU A 221 -14.16 16.21 -0.52
C LEU A 221 -14.02 16.69 -1.97
N GLU A 222 -14.73 16.05 -2.89
CA GLU A 222 -14.86 16.52 -4.28
C GLU A 222 -16.24 17.13 -4.49
N CYS A 223 -16.30 18.19 -5.30
CA CYS A 223 -17.52 18.94 -5.58
C CYS A 223 -17.70 19.17 -7.08
N LYS A 224 -18.93 19.02 -7.58
CA LYS A 224 -19.33 19.43 -8.93
C LYS A 224 -20.28 20.63 -8.86
N CYS A 225 -19.98 21.65 -9.68
CA CYS A 225 -20.81 22.85 -9.82
C CYS A 225 -21.92 22.62 -10.86
N HIS A 226 -23.09 23.22 -10.61
CA HIS A 226 -24.33 23.00 -11.38
C HIS A 226 -25.08 24.30 -11.73
N GLY A 227 -24.50 25.47 -11.45
CA GLY A 227 -25.09 26.76 -11.79
C GLY A 227 -25.03 27.07 -13.29
N VAL A 228 -25.77 28.10 -13.71
CA VAL A 228 -25.82 28.59 -15.10
C VAL A 228 -24.40 28.87 -15.61
N SER A 229 -24.12 28.47 -16.86
CA SER A 229 -22.80 28.57 -17.51
C SER A 229 -21.65 27.92 -16.73
N GLY A 230 -21.93 26.91 -15.90
CA GLY A 230 -20.92 26.20 -15.10
C GLY A 230 -20.57 26.86 -13.76
N SER A 231 -21.29 27.92 -13.37
CA SER A 231 -21.06 28.63 -12.11
C SER A 231 -21.27 27.76 -10.87
N CYS A 232 -20.56 28.07 -9.78
CA CYS A 232 -20.60 27.30 -8.53
C CYS A 232 -21.62 27.79 -7.50
N THR A 233 -22.64 28.54 -7.93
CA THR A 233 -23.75 29.04 -7.08
C THR A 233 -24.58 27.92 -6.46
N THR A 234 -24.66 26.77 -7.13
CA THR A 234 -25.05 25.49 -6.52
C THR A 234 -23.95 24.47 -6.81
N LYS A 235 -23.43 23.81 -5.78
CA LYS A 235 -22.51 22.67 -5.91
C LYS A 235 -23.00 21.45 -5.11
N THR A 236 -22.74 20.26 -5.65
CA THR A 236 -23.01 18.96 -5.02
C THR A 236 -21.67 18.31 -4.70
N CYS A 237 -21.48 17.78 -3.49
CA CYS A 237 -20.18 17.19 -3.08
C CYS A 237 -20.31 15.78 -2.49
N TRP A 238 -19.22 15.01 -2.60
CA TRP A 238 -19.06 13.64 -2.11
C TRP A 238 -17.66 13.42 -1.52
N THR A 239 -17.54 12.47 -0.59
CA THR A 239 -16.22 12.01 -0.13
C THR A 239 -15.63 11.04 -1.16
N THR A 240 -14.37 11.24 -1.56
CA THR A 240 -13.63 10.38 -2.49
C THR A 240 -12.32 9.90 -1.89
N LEU A 241 -11.73 8.87 -2.49
CA LEU A 241 -10.39 8.38 -2.15
C LEU A 241 -9.31 9.32 -2.71
N PRO A 242 -8.19 9.54 -1.99
CA PRO A 242 -7.03 10.25 -2.55
C PRO A 242 -6.39 9.45 -3.69
N LYS A 243 -5.55 10.12 -4.51
CA LYS A 243 -4.77 9.43 -5.54
C LYS A 243 -3.71 8.59 -4.83
N PHE A 244 -3.57 7.31 -5.17
CA PHE A 244 -2.69 6.40 -4.42
C PHE A 244 -1.21 6.83 -4.40
N ARG A 245 -0.75 7.56 -5.44
CA ARG A 245 0.56 8.23 -5.49
C ARG A 245 0.77 9.26 -4.38
N GLU A 246 -0.27 9.97 -3.97
CA GLU A 246 -0.21 10.97 -2.90
C GLU A 246 0.00 10.27 -1.54
N LEU A 247 -0.75 9.19 -1.27
CA LEU A 247 -0.52 8.32 -0.10
C LEU A 247 0.87 7.68 -0.12
N GLY A 248 1.36 7.30 -1.31
CA GLY A 248 2.72 6.78 -1.50
C GLY A 248 3.80 7.75 -1.00
N TYR A 249 3.63 9.06 -1.25
CA TYR A 249 4.54 10.08 -0.71
C TYR A 249 4.38 10.26 0.80
N ILE A 250 3.15 10.38 1.32
CA ILE A 250 2.89 10.56 2.77
C ILE A 250 3.47 9.40 3.59
N LEU A 251 3.27 8.16 3.13
CA LEU A 251 3.86 6.97 3.74
C LEU A 251 5.39 6.93 3.58
N LYS A 252 5.93 7.51 2.50
CA LYS A 252 7.38 7.55 2.25
C LYS A 252 8.10 8.57 3.13
N ASP A 253 7.39 9.61 3.58
CA ASP A 253 7.85 10.56 4.60
C ASP A 253 7.74 9.97 6.01
N LYS A 254 6.61 9.34 6.35
CA LYS A 254 6.48 8.53 7.58
C LYS A 254 7.52 7.40 7.68
N TYR A 255 8.03 6.89 6.56
CA TYR A 255 9.18 5.97 6.52
C TYR A 255 10.52 6.65 6.86
N ASN A 256 10.72 7.90 6.45
CA ASN A 256 11.94 8.67 6.78
C ASN A 256 12.01 8.91 8.30
N GLU A 257 10.86 9.24 8.89
CA GLU A 257 10.68 9.51 10.33
C GLU A 257 10.46 8.25 11.19
N ALA A 258 10.42 7.06 10.57
CA ALA A 258 10.01 5.82 11.22
C ALA A 258 10.78 5.53 12.52
N VAL A 259 10.07 5.03 13.53
CA VAL A 259 10.53 4.97 14.92
C VAL A 259 10.99 3.57 15.29
N GLN A 260 12.19 3.43 15.87
CA GLN A 260 12.59 2.15 16.45
C GLN A 260 11.81 1.89 17.74
N VAL A 261 11.20 0.70 17.83
CA VAL A 261 10.41 0.24 18.97
C VAL A 261 10.96 -1.06 19.53
N GLU A 262 10.59 -1.38 20.77
CA GLU A 262 10.92 -2.65 21.42
C GLU A 262 9.72 -3.24 22.16
N PRO A 263 9.61 -4.58 22.24
CA PRO A 263 8.48 -5.26 22.85
C PRO A 263 8.50 -5.19 24.38
N VAL A 264 7.41 -4.68 24.97
CA VAL A 264 7.14 -4.85 26.40
C VAL A 264 6.67 -6.29 26.62
N ARG A 265 7.40 -7.04 27.46
CA ARG A 265 7.03 -8.40 27.89
C ARG A 265 6.40 -8.35 29.29
N ALA A 266 5.31 -9.08 29.50
CA ALA A 266 4.69 -9.17 30.81
C ALA A 266 5.50 -10.10 31.74
N SER A 267 5.72 -9.72 33.00
CA SER A 267 6.56 -10.50 33.93
C SER A 267 6.14 -11.99 34.06
N ARG A 268 4.82 -12.25 34.15
CA ARG A 268 4.28 -13.63 34.24
C ARG A 268 4.19 -14.39 32.91
N ASN A 269 4.24 -13.70 31.77
CA ASN A 269 4.04 -14.30 30.45
C ASN A 269 5.10 -13.76 29.48
N LYS A 270 6.05 -14.61 29.05
CA LYS A 270 7.13 -14.24 28.09
C LYS A 270 6.65 -13.72 26.72
N ARG A 271 5.34 -13.68 26.47
CA ARG A 271 4.68 -13.08 25.31
C ARG A 271 4.78 -11.54 25.39
N PRO A 272 5.05 -10.84 24.28
CA PRO A 272 4.99 -9.39 24.24
C PRO A 272 3.53 -8.92 24.26
N THR A 273 3.23 -7.82 24.94
CA THR A 273 1.86 -7.29 25.06
C THR A 273 1.63 -6.04 24.20
N PHE A 274 2.65 -5.20 24.03
CA PHE A 274 2.66 -4.06 23.11
C PHE A 274 4.09 -3.59 22.81
N LEU A 275 4.23 -2.63 21.89
CA LEU A 275 5.49 -2.01 21.51
C LEU A 275 5.63 -0.62 22.16
N LYS A 276 6.81 -0.31 22.68
CA LYS A 276 7.16 1.05 23.16
C LYS A 276 8.33 1.63 22.35
N ILE A 277 8.41 2.95 22.28
CA ILE A 277 9.51 3.66 21.61
C ILE A 277 10.84 3.31 22.30
N LYS A 278 11.86 2.96 21.51
CA LYS A 278 13.19 2.57 22.00
C LYS A 278 14.03 3.80 22.34
N LYS A 279 13.65 4.50 23.41
CA LYS A 279 14.40 5.63 24.00
C LYS A 279 14.64 5.39 25.50
N PRO A 280 15.81 5.78 26.06
CA PRO A 280 16.07 5.71 27.49
C PRO A 280 14.98 6.41 28.30
N LEU A 281 14.63 5.84 29.45
CA LEU A 281 13.62 6.37 30.39
C LEU A 281 12.21 6.63 29.81
N SER A 282 11.93 6.20 28.57
CA SER A 282 10.64 6.43 27.92
C SER A 282 9.77 5.16 27.88
N TYR A 283 8.52 5.34 28.29
CA TYR A 283 7.45 4.33 28.17
C TYR A 283 6.35 4.78 27.19
N ARG A 284 6.66 5.75 26.32
CA ARG A 284 5.73 6.24 25.29
C ARG A 284 5.50 5.15 24.24
N LYS A 285 4.24 4.96 23.85
CA LYS A 285 3.85 4.21 22.66
C LYS A 285 4.12 5.06 21.40
N PRO A 286 4.34 4.45 20.23
CA PRO A 286 4.21 5.14 18.95
C PRO A 286 2.77 5.66 18.75
N MET A 287 2.58 6.65 17.87
CA MET A 287 1.25 7.02 17.38
C MET A 287 0.71 5.94 16.43
N ASP A 288 -0.60 5.92 16.23
CA ASP A 288 -1.26 5.04 15.25
C ASP A 288 -0.83 5.34 13.81
N THR A 289 -0.50 6.59 13.47
CA THR A 289 0.05 6.99 12.17
C THR A 289 1.59 6.92 12.07
N ASP A 290 2.30 6.43 13.08
CA ASP A 290 3.76 6.24 13.01
C ASP A 290 4.11 4.89 12.37
N LEU A 291 5.07 4.88 11.44
CA LEU A 291 5.68 3.63 11.00
C LEU A 291 6.75 3.18 12.00
N VAL A 292 6.73 1.90 12.36
CA VAL A 292 7.54 1.36 13.47
C VAL A 292 8.34 0.14 13.05
N TYR A 293 9.57 0.04 13.54
CA TYR A 293 10.50 -1.04 13.22
C TYR A 293 11.23 -1.56 14.47
N ILE A 294 11.61 -2.84 14.48
CA ILE A 294 12.28 -3.48 15.62
C ILE A 294 13.78 -3.69 15.39
N GLU A 295 14.20 -3.91 14.14
CA GLU A 295 15.58 -4.24 13.74
C GLU A 295 16.13 -3.19 12.76
N LYS A 296 17.44 -2.91 12.82
CA LYS A 296 18.07 -1.98 11.87
C LYS A 296 18.00 -2.55 10.45
N SER A 297 17.81 -1.69 9.45
CA SER A 297 17.88 -2.07 8.04
C SER A 297 19.23 -2.77 7.72
N PRO A 298 19.22 -3.91 7.00
CA PRO A 298 20.44 -4.63 6.63
C PRO A 298 21.25 -3.91 5.53
N ASN A 299 22.44 -4.43 5.23
CA ASN A 299 23.27 -3.88 4.17
C ASN A 299 22.80 -4.34 2.77
N TYR A 300 22.00 -3.51 2.10
CA TYR A 300 21.49 -3.79 0.75
C TYR A 300 22.51 -3.70 -0.40
N CYS A 301 23.81 -3.54 -0.14
CA CYS A 301 24.86 -3.43 -1.17
C CYS A 301 25.21 -4.77 -1.82
N GLU A 302 25.04 -5.89 -1.12
CA GLU A 302 25.37 -7.24 -1.59
C GLU A 302 24.13 -8.14 -1.50
N GLU A 303 24.13 -9.23 -2.25
CA GLU A 303 23.13 -10.29 -2.10
C GLU A 303 23.37 -11.02 -0.78
N ASP A 304 22.31 -11.17 0.01
CA ASP A 304 22.33 -11.93 1.26
C ASP A 304 21.02 -12.71 1.41
N PRO A 305 21.03 -14.04 1.20
CA PRO A 305 19.87 -14.90 1.40
C PRO A 305 19.33 -14.90 2.83
N VAL A 306 20.11 -14.53 3.85
CA VAL A 306 19.69 -14.53 5.27
C VAL A 306 18.75 -13.36 5.54
N THR A 307 19.14 -12.12 5.23
CA THR A 307 18.27 -10.93 5.37
C THR A 307 17.26 -10.79 4.22
N GLY A 308 17.53 -11.42 3.06
CA GLY A 308 16.73 -11.29 1.85
C GLY A 308 17.12 -10.08 0.99
N SER A 309 18.37 -9.63 1.08
CA SER A 309 18.93 -8.63 0.17
C SER A 309 19.25 -9.24 -1.19
N VAL A 310 18.93 -8.53 -2.28
CA VAL A 310 19.30 -8.87 -3.66
C VAL A 310 20.57 -8.13 -4.14
N GLY A 311 21.13 -7.26 -3.30
CA GLY A 311 22.28 -6.42 -3.65
C GLY A 311 21.98 -5.30 -4.66
N THR A 312 23.03 -4.61 -5.11
CA THR A 312 22.96 -3.56 -6.15
C THR A 312 23.68 -3.89 -7.45
N GLN A 313 24.07 -5.15 -7.67
CA GLN A 313 24.76 -5.58 -8.89
C GLN A 313 23.90 -5.38 -10.14
N GLY A 314 24.50 -4.92 -11.24
CA GLY A 314 23.84 -4.63 -12.50
C GLY A 314 22.92 -3.41 -12.51
N ARG A 315 22.65 -2.78 -11.35
CA ARG A 315 21.72 -1.65 -11.27
C ARG A 315 22.34 -0.37 -11.84
N MET A 316 21.52 0.35 -12.60
CA MET A 316 21.85 1.67 -13.13
C MET A 316 21.93 2.71 -11.99
N CYS A 317 22.86 3.64 -12.12
CA CYS A 317 23.01 4.79 -11.24
C CYS A 317 23.22 6.08 -12.04
N ASN A 318 23.08 7.24 -11.40
CA ASN A 318 23.39 8.54 -12.00
C ASN A 318 24.67 9.12 -11.38
N LYS A 319 25.65 9.46 -12.23
CA LYS A 319 26.92 10.08 -11.84
C LYS A 319 26.78 11.51 -11.31
N THR A 320 25.78 12.28 -11.76
CA THR A 320 25.60 13.69 -11.35
C THR A 320 24.66 13.87 -10.15
N ALA A 321 24.01 12.80 -9.67
CA ALA A 321 23.09 12.87 -8.54
C ALA A 321 23.81 12.63 -7.21
N GLN A 322 23.69 13.57 -6.27
CA GLN A 322 24.20 13.42 -4.90
C GLN A 322 23.22 12.68 -3.96
N GLN A 323 22.05 12.25 -4.47
CA GLN A 323 20.98 11.63 -3.68
C GLN A 323 21.01 10.09 -3.77
N SER A 324 19.91 9.42 -3.44
CA SER A 324 19.81 7.97 -3.34
C SER A 324 20.23 7.19 -4.59
N ASN A 325 19.98 7.77 -5.78
CA ASN A 325 20.36 7.23 -7.10
C ASN A 325 21.81 7.56 -7.52
N GLY A 326 22.57 8.29 -6.70
CA GLY A 326 23.96 8.61 -6.95
C GLY A 326 24.82 7.36 -7.03
N CYS A 327 25.76 7.31 -7.99
CA CYS A 327 26.59 6.12 -8.19
C CYS A 327 27.40 5.74 -6.94
N ASP A 328 27.95 6.70 -6.21
CA ASP A 328 28.73 6.41 -5.00
C ASP A 328 27.89 5.71 -3.92
N LEU A 329 26.61 6.11 -3.79
CA LEU A 329 25.69 5.45 -2.87
C LEU A 329 25.21 4.11 -3.42
N MET A 330 24.77 4.04 -4.69
CA MET A 330 24.21 2.83 -5.31
C MET A 330 25.25 1.70 -5.44
N CYS A 331 26.45 2.03 -5.87
CA CYS A 331 27.57 1.09 -6.02
C CYS A 331 28.32 0.85 -4.70
N CYS A 332 27.99 1.62 -3.66
CA CYS A 332 28.53 1.55 -2.30
C CYS A 332 30.05 1.79 -2.24
N GLY A 333 30.52 2.83 -2.93
CA GLY A 333 31.93 3.21 -3.00
C GLY A 333 32.82 2.29 -3.86
N ARG A 334 32.29 1.20 -4.45
CA ARG A 334 33.06 0.18 -5.21
C ARG A 334 33.34 0.56 -6.68
N GLY A 335 33.23 1.84 -7.04
CA GLY A 335 33.29 2.30 -8.43
C GLY A 335 32.11 1.82 -9.30
N TYR A 336 32.14 2.16 -10.58
CA TYR A 336 31.12 1.80 -11.56
C TYR A 336 31.71 1.75 -12.98
N ASN A 337 31.17 0.85 -13.80
CA ASN A 337 31.46 0.76 -15.23
C ASN A 337 30.64 1.81 -16.00
N THR A 338 31.22 2.39 -17.05
CA THR A 338 30.55 3.32 -17.95
C THR A 338 30.34 2.67 -19.31
N HIS A 339 29.09 2.62 -19.77
CA HIS A 339 28.73 2.08 -21.08
C HIS A 339 28.03 3.17 -21.91
N GLN A 340 28.54 3.46 -23.10
CA GLN A 340 27.93 4.42 -24.02
C GLN A 340 26.95 3.73 -24.97
N TYR A 341 25.71 4.21 -24.99
CA TYR A 341 24.64 3.73 -25.88
C TYR A 341 24.10 4.89 -26.72
N SER A 342 23.64 4.61 -27.94
CA SER A 342 22.86 5.59 -28.70
C SER A 342 21.37 5.37 -28.41
N ARG A 343 20.76 6.35 -27.75
CA ARG A 343 19.31 6.38 -27.52
C ARG A 343 18.65 6.99 -28.74
N VAL A 344 17.68 6.30 -29.33
CA VAL A 344 16.92 6.74 -30.51
C VAL A 344 15.46 6.97 -30.11
N TRP A 345 14.85 8.07 -30.55
CA TRP A 345 13.43 8.36 -30.29
C TRP A 345 12.80 9.25 -31.36
N GLN A 346 11.47 9.26 -31.39
CA GLN A 346 10.70 10.16 -32.26
C GLN A 346 10.65 11.57 -31.66
N CYS A 347 11.12 12.55 -32.42
CA CYS A 347 11.31 13.94 -32.02
C CYS A 347 10.69 14.89 -33.06
N ASN A 348 10.60 16.19 -32.71
CA ASN A 348 10.13 17.26 -33.62
C ASN A 348 8.79 16.93 -34.30
N CYS A 349 7.93 16.18 -33.60
CA CYS A 349 6.67 15.66 -34.10
C CYS A 349 5.70 16.79 -34.44
N LYS A 350 5.27 16.84 -35.70
CA LYS A 350 4.24 17.77 -36.20
C LYS A 350 2.94 17.01 -36.44
N PHE A 351 1.85 17.49 -35.85
CA PHE A 351 0.52 17.02 -36.21
C PHE A 351 0.11 17.65 -37.54
N HIS A 352 -0.28 16.80 -38.49
CA HIS A 352 -0.89 17.22 -39.75
C HIS A 352 -2.40 17.05 -39.62
N TRP A 353 -3.13 18.17 -39.70
CA TRP A 353 -4.58 18.15 -39.84
C TRP A 353 -4.91 17.45 -41.17
N CYS A 354 -5.83 16.47 -41.16
CA CYS A 354 -5.82 15.24 -41.98
C CYS A 354 -5.12 14.00 -41.34
N CYS A 355 -5.06 13.98 -40.01
CA CYS A 355 -5.11 12.77 -39.17
C CYS A 355 -3.83 11.94 -39.01
N TYR A 356 -2.63 12.52 -39.12
CA TYR A 356 -1.39 11.84 -38.72
C TYR A 356 -0.37 12.75 -38.04
N VAL A 357 0.53 12.15 -37.26
CA VAL A 357 1.69 12.82 -36.67
C VAL A 357 2.94 12.40 -37.42
N LYS A 358 3.68 13.37 -37.99
CA LYS A 358 4.97 13.12 -38.63
C LYS A 358 6.10 13.54 -37.68
N CYS A 359 6.91 12.58 -37.26
CA CYS A 359 8.08 12.81 -36.41
C CYS A 359 9.38 12.61 -37.20
N ASN A 360 10.45 13.25 -36.75
CA ASN A 360 11.81 12.91 -37.14
C ASN A 360 12.37 11.87 -36.17
N THR A 361 13.27 11.01 -36.64
CA THR A 361 14.00 10.10 -35.75
C THR A 361 15.27 10.79 -35.24
N CYS A 362 15.29 11.18 -33.97
CA CYS A 362 16.47 11.73 -33.30
C CYS A 362 17.30 10.62 -32.66
N SER A 363 18.60 10.87 -32.48
CA SER A 363 19.50 10.01 -31.72
C SER A 363 20.49 10.82 -30.89
N GLU A 364 20.75 10.39 -29.66
CA GLU A 364 21.71 10.98 -28.72
C GLU A 364 22.66 9.90 -28.22
N ARG A 365 23.87 10.28 -27.79
CA ARG A 365 24.79 9.38 -27.07
C ARG A 365 24.58 9.56 -25.58
N THR A 366 24.00 8.55 -24.93
CA THR A 366 23.73 8.53 -23.49
C THR A 366 24.69 7.59 -22.78
N GLU A 367 25.33 8.04 -21.70
CA GLU A 367 26.13 7.18 -20.83
C GLU A 367 25.25 6.47 -19.80
N VAL A 368 25.51 5.19 -19.59
CA VAL A 368 24.86 4.36 -18.57
C VAL A 368 25.92 3.85 -17.60
N TYR A 369 25.74 4.13 -16.33
CA TYR A 369 26.65 3.74 -15.25
C TYR A 369 26.05 2.57 -14.46
N THR A 370 26.81 1.47 -14.30
CA THR A 370 26.38 0.28 -13.56
C THR A 370 27.53 -0.30 -12.74
N TRP A 371 27.25 -0.89 -11.57
CA TRP A 371 28.25 -1.68 -10.83
C TRP A 371 28.14 -3.17 -11.16
N VAL A 372 29.29 -3.80 -11.42
CA VAL A 372 29.42 -5.24 -11.64
C VAL A 372 30.58 -5.73 -10.76
N ARG A 373 30.40 -6.85 -10.05
CA ARG A 373 31.49 -7.50 -9.32
C ARG A 373 32.51 -8.01 -10.35
N SER A 374 33.75 -7.57 -10.25
CA SER A 374 34.85 -8.04 -11.11
C SER A 374 35.12 -9.53 -10.85
N GLN A 375 34.76 -10.37 -11.83
CA GLN A 375 35.23 -11.76 -11.88
C GLN A 375 36.62 -11.79 -12.52
N PRO A 376 37.66 -12.34 -11.88
CA PRO A 376 38.92 -12.62 -12.55
C PRO A 376 38.68 -13.75 -13.56
N GLY A 377 38.85 -13.44 -14.86
CA GLY A 377 38.92 -14.45 -15.93
C GLY A 377 37.72 -14.56 -16.89
N LEU A 378 36.56 -13.93 -16.62
CA LEU A 378 35.44 -13.95 -17.58
C LEU A 378 35.44 -12.72 -18.50
N ASN A 379 35.70 -12.96 -19.79
CA ASN A 379 35.45 -11.97 -20.85
C ASN A 379 33.95 -11.69 -20.94
N VAL A 380 33.54 -10.46 -20.64
CA VAL A 380 32.14 -10.04 -20.79
C VAL A 380 31.77 -10.05 -22.28
N PRO A 381 30.75 -10.82 -22.71
CA PRO A 381 30.34 -10.83 -24.12
C PRO A 381 29.83 -9.45 -24.54
N LYS A 382 30.33 -8.95 -25.67
CA LYS A 382 29.88 -7.68 -26.25
C LYS A 382 28.41 -7.79 -26.63
N LEU A 383 27.54 -7.08 -25.91
CA LEU A 383 26.11 -7.01 -26.20
C LEU A 383 25.88 -6.62 -27.67
N VAL A 384 25.16 -7.49 -28.39
CA VAL A 384 24.91 -7.35 -29.82
C VAL A 384 24.07 -6.09 -30.07
N LYS A 385 24.45 -5.29 -31.07
CA LYS A 385 23.64 -4.17 -31.56
C LYS A 385 22.35 -4.72 -32.16
N ILE A 386 21.25 -4.69 -31.41
CA ILE A 386 19.90 -4.86 -31.95
C ILE A 386 19.64 -3.67 -32.89
N LYS A 387 19.78 -3.90 -34.20
CA LYS A 387 19.27 -2.95 -35.20
C LYS A 387 17.74 -2.95 -35.11
N PRO A 388 17.06 -1.78 -35.12
CA PRO A 388 15.63 -1.77 -35.36
C PRO A 388 15.37 -2.28 -36.77
N SER A 389 14.51 -3.30 -36.90
CA SER A 389 14.06 -3.82 -38.19
C SER A 389 13.09 -2.83 -38.83
N THR A 390 13.54 -2.09 -39.84
CA THR A 390 12.71 -1.17 -40.63
C THR A 390 11.82 -1.92 -41.61
N GLY A 391 10.88 -2.70 -41.09
CA GLY A 391 9.82 -3.34 -41.87
C GLY A 391 8.73 -2.31 -42.22
N ILE A 392 8.89 -1.61 -43.34
CA ILE A 392 7.86 -0.70 -43.86
C ILE A 392 6.77 -1.54 -44.53
N LEU A 393 5.70 -1.83 -43.80
CA LEU A 393 4.46 -2.39 -44.35
C LEU A 393 3.67 -1.28 -45.05
N SER A 394 4.05 -0.97 -46.29
CA SER A 394 3.32 -0.05 -47.15
C SER A 394 2.02 -0.69 -47.65
N HIS A 395 0.90 -0.43 -46.97
CA HIS A 395 -0.43 -0.69 -47.53
C HIS A 395 -0.76 0.34 -48.61
N SER A 396 -0.36 0.05 -49.85
CA SER A 396 -0.92 0.68 -51.04
C SER A 396 -2.37 0.21 -51.21
N ARG A 397 -3.32 1.06 -50.83
CA ARG A 397 -4.75 0.84 -51.08
C ARG A 397 -5.08 1.28 -52.50
N THR A 398 -5.05 0.36 -53.45
CA THR A 398 -5.71 0.53 -54.75
C THR A 398 -7.22 0.34 -54.57
N SER A 399 -7.99 1.06 -55.38
CA SER A 399 -9.46 0.98 -55.42
C SER A 399 -9.93 -0.14 -56.36
N ASP A 400 -11.26 -0.29 -56.45
CA ASP A 400 -12.02 -0.88 -57.55
C ASP A 400 -11.91 -2.40 -57.76
N ASP A 401 -12.89 -3.14 -57.21
CA ASP A 401 -13.98 -3.70 -58.03
C ASP A 401 -15.14 -4.24 -57.17
N GLU A 402 -16.33 -4.40 -57.76
CA GLU A 402 -17.56 -4.87 -57.08
C GLU A 402 -17.69 -6.40 -56.99
N ALA A 403 -18.18 -6.89 -55.84
CA ALA A 403 -19.03 -8.10 -55.78
C ALA A 403 -19.82 -8.17 -54.47
N CYS A 404 -21.15 -8.31 -54.54
CA CYS A 404 -21.98 -8.75 -53.41
C CYS A 404 -21.97 -10.29 -53.29
N LEU A 405 -21.97 -10.84 -52.07
CA LEU A 405 -22.94 -11.88 -51.66
C LEU A 405 -22.86 -12.26 -50.16
N ASP A 406 -24.01 -12.75 -49.69
CA ASP A 406 -24.47 -13.16 -48.37
C ASP A 406 -23.53 -13.66 -47.24
N SER A 407 -23.78 -13.09 -46.06
CA SER A 407 -24.37 -13.78 -44.89
C SER A 407 -23.94 -15.23 -44.54
N LYS A 408 -23.14 -15.41 -43.47
CA LYS A 408 -23.49 -16.27 -42.30
C LYS A 408 -22.48 -16.32 -41.13
N THR A 409 -23.06 -16.53 -39.94
CA THR A 409 -22.52 -17.18 -38.71
C THR A 409 -21.28 -16.65 -37.99
N PHE A 410 -21.51 -16.32 -36.71
CA PHE A 410 -20.55 -16.30 -35.60
C PHE A 410 -19.73 -17.60 -35.47
N SER A 411 -18.48 -17.47 -34.99
CA SER A 411 -17.89 -18.44 -34.05
C SER A 411 -16.76 -17.79 -33.23
N LEU A 412 -16.76 -18.01 -31.91
CA LEU A 412 -15.60 -17.73 -31.06
C LEU A 412 -14.83 -19.03 -30.85
N ASN A 413 -13.51 -19.01 -31.09
CA ASN A 413 -12.46 -19.59 -30.23
C ASN A 413 -11.11 -19.69 -30.95
N SER A 414 -10.03 -19.18 -30.32
CA SER A 414 -8.67 -19.75 -30.24
C SER A 414 -7.57 -18.68 -30.11
N TRP A 415 -7.31 -18.20 -28.89
CA TRP A 415 -6.06 -17.49 -28.56
C TRP A 415 -5.10 -18.45 -27.82
N LEU A 416 -4.37 -19.26 -28.58
CA LEU A 416 -3.29 -20.12 -28.10
C LEU A 416 -2.12 -20.08 -29.10
N SER A 417 -1.26 -19.07 -28.96
CA SER A 417 0.01 -19.01 -29.70
C SER A 417 1.05 -19.92 -29.03
N PRO A 418 1.62 -20.92 -29.72
CA PRO A 418 2.68 -21.75 -29.14
C PRO A 418 4.00 -20.98 -29.05
N ILE A 419 4.66 -21.06 -27.89
CA ILE A 419 6.04 -20.58 -27.73
C ILE A 419 6.97 -21.62 -28.34
N VAL A 420 7.56 -21.31 -29.49
CA VAL A 420 8.58 -22.16 -30.10
C VAL A 420 9.89 -22.01 -29.33
N VAL A 421 10.31 -23.08 -28.65
CA VAL A 421 11.63 -23.17 -28.00
C VAL A 421 12.59 -23.86 -28.95
N THR A 422 13.36 -23.09 -29.71
CA THR A 422 14.50 -23.61 -30.47
C THR A 422 15.66 -23.90 -29.52
N VAL A 423 15.86 -25.18 -29.21
CA VAL A 423 17.10 -25.67 -28.60
C VAL A 423 18.19 -25.69 -29.67
N ALA A 424 19.29 -24.99 -29.44
CA ALA A 424 20.49 -25.10 -30.26
C ALA A 424 21.34 -26.28 -29.74
N SER A 425 21.71 -27.19 -30.62
CA SER A 425 22.57 -28.34 -30.32
C SER A 425 23.97 -28.08 -30.88
N ASP A 426 24.92 -27.72 -30.01
CA ASP A 426 26.32 -27.62 -30.40
C ASP A 426 26.98 -29.01 -30.39
N LEU A 427 27.52 -29.43 -31.53
CA LEU A 427 28.31 -30.65 -31.68
C LEU A 427 29.29 -30.49 -32.85
N ILE A 428 30.57 -30.77 -32.58
CA ILE A 428 31.67 -30.91 -33.57
C ILE A 428 32.06 -29.55 -34.21
N HIS A 429 33.32 -29.11 -34.14
CA HIS A 429 34.52 -29.90 -34.37
C HIS A 429 35.70 -29.65 -33.40
#